data_AF-A0AA97CS84-F1
#
_entry.id   AF-A0AA97CS84-F1
#
_cell.length_a   1.000
_cell.length_b   1.000
_cell.length_c   1.000
_cell.angle_alpha   90.00
_cell.angle_beta   90.00
_cell.angle_gamma   90.00
#
_symmetry.space_group_name_H-M   'P 1'
#
loop_
_entity.id
_entity.type
_entity.pdbx_description
1 polymer ?
#
loop_
_entity_poly.entity_id
_entity_poly.type
_entity_poly.pdbx_seq_one_letter_code
_entity_poly.pdbx_strand_id
1 'polypeptide(L)' 'MGYYELKKSTKDVAQPYYFVLKAANHEIIATSEMYASKQSALKGIASVQTNGPSETIKDLTA' A
#
# COMPACT_ATOMS: atom_id res chain seq x y z
N MET A 1 10.72 13.33 -0.68
CA MET A 1 9.80 12.57 0.19
C MET A 1 9.16 11.47 -0.62
N GLY A 2 8.92 10.30 -0.02
CA GLY A 2 8.15 9.24 -0.68
C GLY A 2 6.68 9.62 -0.85
N TYR A 3 5.96 8.90 -1.70
CA TYR A 3 4.54 9.15 -1.97
C TYR A 3 3.76 7.85 -2.22
N TYR A 4 2.46 7.89 -1.93
CA TYR A 4 1.55 6.79 -2.22
C TYR A 4 0.91 6.98 -3.60
N GLU A 5 0.88 5.92 -4.40
CA GLU A 5 0.22 5.89 -5.71
C GLU A 5 -0.93 4.89 -5.64
N LEU A 6 -2.18 5.36 -5.68
CA LEU A 6 -3.36 4.51 -5.81
C LEU A 6 -3.50 4.05 -7.26
N LYS A 7 -3.58 2.74 -7.47
CA LYS A 7 -3.68 2.10 -8.77
C LYS A 7 -4.96 1.28 -8.86
N LYS A 8 -5.48 1.17 -10.07
CA LYS A 8 -6.56 0.27 -10.42
C LYS A 8 -6.04 -0.76 -11.42
N SER A 9 -6.24 -2.04 -11.14
CA SER A 9 -5.97 -3.13 -12.05
C SER A 9 -6.84 -2.97 -13.28
N THR A 10 -6.25 -3.22 -14.45
CA THR A 10 -6.95 -3.22 -15.75
C THR A 10 -7.68 -4.54 -16.00
N LYS A 11 -7.47 -5.54 -15.15
CA LYS A 11 -8.18 -6.82 -15.19
C LYS A 11 -9.51 -6.71 -14.49
N ASP A 12 -10.52 -7.41 -15.01
CA ASP A 12 -11.81 -7.57 -14.36
C ASP A 12 -11.69 -8.55 -13.19
N VAL A 13 -11.40 -8.00 -12.01
CA VAL A 13 -11.26 -8.74 -10.76
C VAL A 13 -12.11 -8.09 -9.69
N ALA A 14 -12.62 -8.90 -8.75
CA ALA A 14 -13.46 -8.42 -7.66
C ALA A 14 -12.77 -7.34 -6.79
N GLN A 15 -11.44 -7.30 -6.78
CA GLN A 15 -10.63 -6.38 -6.00
C GLN A 15 -9.62 -5.64 -6.88
N PRO A 16 -10.05 -4.64 -7.67
CA PRO A 16 -9.16 -4.03 -8.65
C PRO A 16 -8.28 -2.93 -8.04
N TYR A 17 -8.54 -2.44 -6.83
CA TYR A 17 -7.81 -1.29 -6.28
C TYR A 17 -6.63 -1.74 -5.42
N TYR A 18 -5.48 -1.09 -5.56
CA TYR A 18 -4.32 -1.31 -4.68
C TYR A 18 -3.49 -0.03 -4.65
N PHE A 19 -2.54 0.07 -3.73
CA PHE A 19 -1.63 1.20 -3.67
C PHE A 19 -0.19 0.73 -3.52
N VAL A 20 0.73 1.57 -3.99
CA VAL A 20 2.17 1.36 -3.79
C VAL A 20 2.77 2.56 -3.09
N LEU A 21 3.74 2.32 -2.22
CA LEU A 21 4.57 3.36 -1.62
C LEU A 21 5.86 3.44 -2.43
N LYS A 22 6.13 4.62 -2.97
CA LYS A 22 7.37 4.91 -3.68
C LYS A 22 8.30 5.75 -2.80
N ALA A 23 9.58 5.41 -2.81
CA ALA A 23 10.63 6.22 -2.20
C ALA A 23 10.95 7.45 -3.07
N ALA A 24 11.78 8.35 -2.54
CA ALA A 24 12.17 9.57 -3.26
C ALA A 24 12.92 9.29 -4.57
N ASN A 25 13.52 8.11 -4.69
CA ASN A 25 14.18 7.60 -5.90
C ASN A 25 13.22 6.92 -6.88
N HIS A 26 11.91 7.05 -6.67
CA HIS A 26 10.83 6.45 -7.48
C HIS A 26 10.74 4.92 -7.42
N GLU A 27 11.55 4.25 -6.60
CA GLU A 27 11.45 2.81 -6.40
C GLU A 27 10.26 2.46 -5.52
N ILE A 28 9.61 1.35 -5.85
CA ILE A 28 8.50 0.81 -5.05
C ILE A 28 9.10 0.09 -3.84
N ILE A 29 8.82 0.59 -2.65
CA ILE A 29 9.31 0.03 -1.39
C ILE A 29 8.23 -0.75 -0.62
N ALA A 30 6.95 -0.53 -0.94
CA ALA A 30 5.86 -1.35 -0.43
C ALA A 30 4.72 -1.45 -1.45
N THR A 31 4.07 -2.60 -1.49
CA THR A 31 2.87 -2.85 -2.30
C THR A 31 1.76 -3.34 -1.37
N SER A 32 0.58 -2.74 -1.48
CA SER A 32 -0.57 -3.14 -0.68
C SER A 32 -1.23 -4.41 -1.22
N GLU A 33 -2.08 -4.99 -0.40
CA GLU A 33 -3.09 -5.94 -0.85
C GLU A 33 -4.09 -5.30 -1.82
N MET A 34 -4.85 -6.14 -2.51
CA MET A 34 -5.93 -5.72 -3.39
C MET A 34 -7.22 -5.44 -2.60
N TYR A 35 -7.96 -4.44 -3.02
CA TYR A 35 -9.18 -3.95 -2.40
C TYR A 35 -10.33 -3.89 -3.41
N ALA A 36 -11.54 -4.22 -2.95
CA ALA A 36 -12.78 -4.13 -3.73
C ALA A 36 -13.14 -2.69 -4.13
N SER A 37 -12.81 -1.72 -3.28
CA SER A 37 -13.20 -0.33 -3.47
C SER A 37 -12.03 0.64 -3.28
N LYS A 38 -12.10 1.78 -3.98
CA LYS A 38 -11.19 2.90 -3.78
C LYS A 38 -11.20 3.39 -2.33
N GLN A 39 -12.37 3.42 -1.69
CA GLN A 39 -12.51 3.86 -0.30
C GLN A 39 -11.74 2.95 0.67
N SER A 40 -11.81 1.63 0.46
CA SER A 40 -11.06 0.66 1.26
C SER A 40 -9.55 0.83 1.08
N ALA A 41 -9.08 1.06 -0.14
CA ALA A 41 -7.67 1.31 -0.41
C ALA A 41 -7.18 2.62 0.26
N LEU A 42 -7.99 3.69 0.25
CA LEU A 42 -7.67 4.94 0.95
C LEU A 42 -7.59 4.75 2.47
N LYS A 43 -8.48 3.95 3.06
CA LYS A 43 -8.40 3.56 4.48
C LYS A 43 -7.12 2.77 4.77
N GLY A 44 -6.72 1.90 3.85
CA GLY A 44 -5.44 1.19 3.89
C GLY A 44 -4.25 2.14 3.94
N ILE A 45 -4.22 3.16 3.06
CA ILE A 45 -3.18 4.21 3.06
C ILE A 45 -3.14 4.94 4.41
N ALA A 46 -4.28 5.39 4.92
CA ALA A 46 -4.33 6.10 6.21
C ALA A 46 -3.82 5.23 7.37
N SER A 47 -4.13 3.94 7.36
CA SER A 47 -3.60 2.97 8.33
C SER A 47 -2.08 2.84 8.23
N VAL A 48 -1.53 2.71 7.01
CA VAL A 48 -0.07 2.64 6.81
C VAL A 48 0.61 3.96 7.18
N GLN A 49 0.00 5.12 6.94
CA GLN A 49 0.55 6.40 7.38
C GLN A 49 0.62 6.51 8.90
N THR A 50 -0.37 5.94 9.60
CA THR A 50 -0.43 5.96 11.06
C THR A 50 0.56 4.98 11.69
N ASN A 51 0.65 3.76 11.15
CA ASN A 51 1.42 2.65 11.74
C ASN A 51 2.80 2.42 11.12
N GLY A 52 3.01 2.88 9.87
CA GLY A 52 4.24 2.71 9.11
C GLY A 52 5.51 3.30 9.74
N PRO A 53 5.49 4.43 10.48
CA PRO A 53 6.69 4.93 11.17
C PRO A 53 7.05 4.14 12.44
N SER A 54 6.35 3.05 12.75
CA SER A 54 6.72 2.18 13.86
C SER A 54 8.09 1.54 13.64
N GLU A 55 8.98 1.66 14.63
CA GLU A 55 10.30 1.02 14.66
C GLU A 55 10.24 -0.44 15.14
N THR A 56 9.07 -0.89 15.61
CA THR A 56 8.91 -2.26 16.10
C THR A 56 8.85 -3.23 14.91
N ILE A 57 9.96 -3.92 14.65
CA ILE A 57 10.08 -4.97 13.64
C ILE A 57 10.10 -6.31 14.35
N LYS A 58 9.16 -7.19 14.02
CA LYS A 58 9.11 -8.58 14.49
C LYS A 58 9.47 -9.49 13.32
N ASP A 59 10.67 -10.07 13.36
CA ASP A 59 11.04 -11.11 12.40
C ASP A 59 10.40 -12.43 12.83
N LEU A 60 9.56 -12.99 11.95
CA LEU A 60 8.88 -14.27 12.15
C LEU A 60 9.26 -15.28 11.06
N THR A 61 10.39 -15.07 10.38
CA THR A 61 10.92 -16.03 9.42
C THR A 61 11.77 -17.05 10.16
N ALA A 62 11.35 -18.32 10.13
CA ALA A 62 12.03 -19.46 10.75
C ALA A 62 12.71 -20.33 9.68
#